data_AF-A0A3E0NE63-F1
#
_entry.id   AF-A0A3E0NE63-F1
#
_cell.length_a   1.000
_cell.length_b   1.000
_cell.length_c   1.000
_cell.angle_alpha   90.00
_cell.angle_beta   90.00
_cell.angle_gamma   90.00
#
_symmetry.space_group_name_H-M   'P 1'
#
loop_
_entity.id
_entity.type
_entity.pdbx_description
1 polymer ?
#
loop_
_entity_poly.entity_id
_entity_poly.type
_entity_poly.pdbx_seq_one_letter_code
_entity_poly.pdbx_strand_id
1 'polypeptide(L)'
;MTKPIPVDVFPIQKTYGSFGDAIEGANKHPRQKQAKRDSERLSDTSFVDARWSDRDFVLQFSNGMHLHVYVQAPDVLWQLSEAPPDVDTPHGVGSTPSILRWGGDIGDLMMDCSSLIEKRRGAHFWQLFVNETGFFVYLHSQLILSFTAIRRTDSNRCILHVCEEV
;
A
#
# COMPACT_ATOMS: atom_id res chain seq x y z
N MET A 1 2.97 25.47 -2.33
CA MET A 1 3.60 24.28 -2.96
C MET A 1 4.16 23.41 -1.85
N THR A 2 3.82 22.13 -1.83
CA THR A 2 4.32 21.17 -0.84
C THR A 2 5.81 20.91 -1.07
N LYS A 3 6.63 20.94 -0.02
CA LYS A 3 8.07 20.65 -0.14
C LYS A 3 8.26 19.17 -0.48
N PRO A 4 9.07 18.81 -1.49
CA PRO A 4 9.37 17.41 -1.80
C PRO A 4 9.98 16.66 -0.61
N ILE A 5 9.55 15.42 -0.42
CA ILE A 5 9.97 14.50 0.63
C ILE A 5 11.15 13.69 0.10
N PRO A 6 12.37 13.85 0.64
CA PRO A 6 13.53 13.12 0.12
C PRO A 6 13.50 11.65 0.59
N VAL A 7 13.64 10.71 -0.34
CA VAL A 7 13.44 9.28 -0.10
C VAL A 7 14.46 8.40 -0.80
N ASP A 8 14.64 7.18 -0.29
CA ASP A 8 15.36 6.09 -0.94
C ASP A 8 14.69 4.72 -0.72
N VAL A 9 15.10 3.76 -1.54
CA VAL A 9 14.62 2.37 -1.46
C VAL A 9 15.09 1.76 -0.15
N PHE A 10 14.15 1.26 0.66
CA PHE A 10 14.46 0.61 1.93
C PHE A 10 13.34 -0.34 2.37
N PRO A 11 13.61 -1.62 2.65
CA PRO A 11 14.93 -2.27 2.55
C PRO A 11 15.36 -2.48 1.10
N ILE A 12 16.66 -2.64 0.85
CA ILE A 12 17.13 -3.10 -0.46
C ILE A 12 16.67 -4.55 -0.62
N GLN A 13 15.68 -4.76 -1.49
CA GLN A 13 15.05 -6.05 -1.67
C GLN A 13 15.93 -7.00 -2.47
N LYS A 14 15.84 -8.30 -2.16
CA LYS A 14 16.45 -9.34 -2.99
C LYS A 14 15.72 -9.40 -4.32
N THR A 15 16.46 -9.24 -5.41
CA THR A 15 15.94 -9.49 -6.76
C THR A 15 15.86 -11.00 -7.00
N TYR A 16 14.72 -11.47 -7.50
CA TYR A 16 14.58 -12.85 -7.97
C TYR A 16 15.22 -13.01 -9.36
N GLY A 17 15.83 -14.17 -9.61
CA GLY A 17 16.48 -14.48 -10.89
C GLY A 17 15.49 -14.77 -12.03
N SER A 18 14.22 -15.03 -11.70
CA SER A 18 13.15 -15.29 -12.66
C SER A 18 11.76 -14.94 -12.10
N PHE A 19 10.77 -14.80 -12.98
CA PHE A 19 9.36 -14.65 -12.59
C PHE A 19 8.83 -15.85 -11.79
N GLY A 20 9.26 -17.07 -12.13
CA GLY A 20 8.85 -18.29 -11.42
C GLY A 20 9.31 -18.29 -9.96
N ASP A 21 10.56 -17.87 -9.73
CA ASP A 21 11.13 -17.77 -8.38
C ASP A 21 10.43 -16.69 -7.55
N ALA A 22 10.01 -15.59 -8.19
CA ALA A 22 9.25 -14.53 -7.53
C ALA A 22 7.87 -15.04 -7.06
N ILE A 23 7.17 -15.82 -7.90
CA ILE A 23 5.87 -16.41 -7.56
C ILE A 23 6.02 -17.46 -6.44
N GLU A 24 7.02 -18.34 -6.54
CA GLU A 24 7.27 -19.35 -5.52
C GLU A 24 7.68 -18.71 -4.19
N GLY A 25 8.56 -17.70 -4.24
CA GLY A 25 8.98 -16.92 -3.07
C GLY A 25 7.80 -16.25 -2.38
N ALA A 26 6.93 -15.58 -3.16
CA ALA A 26 5.76 -14.91 -2.61
C ALA A 26 4.73 -15.89 -2.02
N ASN A 27 4.50 -17.04 -2.66
CA ASN A 27 3.61 -18.09 -2.11
C ASN A 27 4.13 -18.69 -0.80
N LYS A 28 5.46 -18.67 -0.58
CA LYS A 28 6.10 -19.12 0.66
C LYS A 28 6.18 -18.03 1.73
N HIS A 29 5.74 -16.80 1.44
CA HIS A 29 5.80 -15.71 2.40
C HIS A 29 5.00 -16.06 3.67
N PRO A 30 5.56 -15.95 4.89
CA PRO A 30 4.92 -16.43 6.12
C PRO A 30 3.53 -15.81 6.36
N ARG A 31 3.32 -14.57 5.92
CA ARG A 31 2.06 -13.84 6.08
C ARG A 31 1.04 -14.09 4.96
N GLN A 32 1.36 -14.86 3.92
CA GLN A 32 0.42 -15.14 2.82
C GLN A 32 -0.82 -15.90 3.29
N LYS A 33 -0.69 -16.75 4.33
CA LYS A 33 -1.84 -17.40 4.98
C LYS A 33 -2.77 -16.40 5.69
N GLN A 34 -2.22 -15.32 6.25
CA GLN A 34 -3.03 -14.24 6.82
C GLN A 34 -3.75 -13.47 5.69
N ALA A 35 -3.03 -13.12 4.62
CA ALA A 35 -3.60 -12.38 3.49
C ALA A 35 -4.77 -13.14 2.87
N LYS A 36 -4.65 -14.47 2.71
CA LYS A 36 -5.73 -15.33 2.22
C LYS A 36 -6.96 -15.29 3.14
N ARG A 37 -6.79 -15.46 4.46
CA ARG A 37 -7.91 -15.41 5.42
C ARG A 37 -8.61 -14.04 5.45
N ASP A 38 -7.83 -12.96 5.39
CA ASP A 38 -8.39 -11.61 5.34
C ASP A 38 -9.09 -11.34 3.99
N SER A 39 -8.61 -11.95 2.90
CA SER A 39 -9.30 -11.91 1.60
C SER A 39 -10.66 -12.59 1.64
N GLU A 40 -10.74 -13.76 2.28
CA GLU A 40 -12.02 -14.48 2.46
C GLU A 40 -13.05 -13.62 3.21
N ARG A 41 -12.61 -12.83 4.20
CA ARG A 41 -13.46 -11.89 4.96
C ARG A 41 -13.91 -10.67 4.15
N LEU A 42 -13.18 -10.34 3.09
CA LEU A 42 -13.49 -9.25 2.15
C LEU A 42 -14.18 -9.77 0.88
N SER A 43 -14.47 -11.06 0.78
CA SER A 43 -15.20 -11.67 -0.35
C SER A 43 -16.50 -10.92 -0.63
N ASP A 44 -16.79 -10.72 -1.91
CA ASP A 44 -18.02 -10.09 -2.40
C ASP A 44 -18.27 -8.66 -1.89
N THR A 45 -17.22 -7.99 -1.42
CA THR A 45 -17.28 -6.58 -1.01
C THR A 45 -16.84 -5.65 -2.14
N SER A 46 -17.18 -4.38 -1.99
CA SER A 46 -16.68 -3.31 -2.85
C SER A 46 -15.89 -2.31 -2.02
N PHE A 47 -14.88 -1.70 -2.66
CA PHE A 47 -14.10 -0.63 -2.08
C PHE A 47 -14.94 0.66 -1.98
N VAL A 48 -14.98 1.29 -0.80
CA VAL A 48 -15.82 2.45 -0.52
C VAL A 48 -15.01 3.74 -0.54
N ASP A 49 -14.00 3.83 0.32
CA ASP A 49 -13.16 5.01 0.45
C ASP A 49 -11.85 4.68 1.16
N ALA A 50 -10.95 5.65 1.25
CA ALA A 50 -9.75 5.52 2.07
C ALA A 50 -9.31 6.82 2.73
N ARG A 51 -8.53 6.64 3.80
CA ARG A 51 -7.81 7.71 4.48
C ARG A 51 -6.39 7.29 4.79
N TRP A 52 -5.45 8.22 4.81
CA TRP A 52 -4.04 7.89 4.94
C TRP A 52 -3.20 8.97 5.62
N SER A 53 -2.04 8.59 6.12
CA SER A 53 -0.95 9.45 6.58
C SER A 53 0.33 9.04 5.83
N ASP A 54 1.48 9.59 6.22
CA ASP A 54 2.78 9.12 5.74
C ASP A 54 3.05 7.65 6.09
N ARG A 55 2.41 7.08 7.12
CA ARG A 55 2.74 5.75 7.66
C ARG A 55 1.59 4.76 7.66
N ASP A 56 0.38 5.25 7.48
CA ASP A 56 -0.85 4.49 7.63
C ASP A 56 -1.73 4.71 6.41
N PHE A 57 -2.40 3.66 5.98
CA PHE A 57 -3.37 3.71 4.90
C PHE A 57 -4.54 2.81 5.26
N VAL A 58 -5.75 3.36 5.30
CA VAL A 58 -6.95 2.65 5.73
C VAL A 58 -7.93 2.63 4.59
N LEU A 59 -8.20 1.42 4.09
CA LEU A 59 -9.19 1.16 3.05
C LEU A 59 -10.50 0.71 3.70
N GLN A 60 -11.61 1.34 3.36
CA GLN A 60 -12.95 0.98 3.82
C GLN A 60 -13.66 0.13 2.76
N PHE A 61 -14.32 -0.93 3.20
CA PHE A 61 -15.10 -1.83 2.36
C PHE A 61 -16.59 -1.80 2.71
N SER A 62 -17.43 -2.21 1.75
CA SER A 62 -18.89 -2.11 1.84
C SER A 62 -19.53 -2.98 2.92
N ASN A 63 -18.82 -4.00 3.44
CA ASN A 63 -19.26 -4.79 4.58
C ASN A 63 -18.91 -4.16 5.95
N GLY A 64 -18.43 -2.91 5.97
CA GLY A 64 -18.04 -2.20 7.19
C GLY A 64 -16.64 -2.52 7.68
N MET A 65 -15.87 -3.34 6.96
CA MET A 65 -14.50 -3.69 7.32
C MET A 65 -13.50 -2.62 6.88
N HIS A 66 -12.45 -2.48 7.68
CA HIS A 66 -11.36 -1.54 7.47
C HIS A 66 -10.04 -2.32 7.37
N LEU A 67 -9.37 -2.20 6.23
CA LEU A 67 -8.03 -2.75 6.02
C LEU A 67 -7.01 -1.64 6.30
N HIS A 68 -6.36 -1.74 7.44
CA HIS A 68 -5.28 -0.85 7.87
C HIS A 68 -3.96 -1.41 7.38
N VAL A 69 -3.31 -0.72 6.46
CA VAL A 69 -1.94 -1.00 6.00
C VAL A 69 -1.02 0.02 6.65
N TYR A 70 0.08 -0.42 7.24
CA TYR A 70 0.98 0.48 7.97
C TYR A 70 2.44 0.03 7.92
N VAL A 71 3.35 0.99 8.07
CA VAL A 71 4.79 0.71 8.09
C VAL A 71 5.28 0.50 9.51
N GLN A 72 5.73 -0.73 9.77
CA GLN A 72 6.52 -1.10 10.93
C GLN A 72 7.91 -1.51 10.44
N ALA A 73 8.77 -0.50 10.29
CA ALA A 73 10.07 -0.60 9.62
C ALA A 73 10.87 -1.88 9.99
N PRO A 74 11.41 -2.60 8.99
CA PRO A 74 11.36 -2.32 7.55
C PRO A 74 10.09 -2.84 6.84
N ASP A 75 9.14 -3.41 7.57
CA ASP A 75 8.02 -4.16 6.99
C ASP A 75 6.80 -3.26 6.71
N VAL A 76 6.06 -3.62 5.66
CA VAL A 76 4.65 -3.25 5.51
C VAL A 76 3.81 -4.33 6.17
N LEU A 77 2.98 -3.93 7.13
CA LEU A 77 2.03 -4.78 7.83
C LEU A 77 0.60 -4.37 7.50
N TRP A 78 -0.33 -5.26 7.81
CA TRP A 78 -1.74 -4.92 7.74
C TRP A 78 -2.55 -5.59 8.85
N GLN A 79 -3.70 -4.99 9.14
CA GLN A 79 -4.71 -5.51 10.02
C GLN A 79 -6.09 -5.25 9.45
N LEU A 80 -6.97 -6.25 9.53
CA LEU A 80 -8.35 -6.15 9.11
C LEU A 80 -9.28 -6.09 10.34
N SER A 81 -10.02 -5.00 10.50
CA SER A 81 -10.88 -4.74 11.66
C SER A 81 -12.26 -4.19 11.27
N GLU A 82 -13.25 -4.37 12.14
CA GLU A 82 -14.58 -3.74 12.00
C GLU A 82 -14.54 -2.27 12.42
N ALA A 83 -13.80 -1.97 13.49
CA ALA A 83 -13.58 -0.59 13.93
C ALA A 83 -12.49 0.07 13.07
N PRO A 84 -12.70 1.30 12.61
CA PRO A 84 -11.67 2.04 11.89
C PRO A 84 -10.50 2.37 12.85
N PRO A 85 -9.23 2.10 12.47
CA PRO A 85 -8.08 2.41 13.31
C PRO A 85 -7.91 3.92 13.45
N ASP A 86 -7.33 4.37 14.55
CA ASP A 86 -6.96 5.78 14.67
C ASP A 86 -5.76 6.08 13.76
N VAL A 87 -5.86 7.16 12.97
CA VAL A 87 -4.81 7.59 12.05
C VAL A 87 -4.51 9.04 12.39
N ASP A 88 -3.28 9.31 12.79
CA ASP A 88 -2.87 10.69 13.10
C ASP A 88 -2.86 11.55 11.83
N THR A 89 -3.51 12.71 11.90
CA THR A 89 -3.61 13.68 10.79
C THR A 89 -4.01 13.06 9.43
N PRO A 90 -5.18 12.43 9.32
CA PRO A 90 -5.53 11.67 8.12
C PRO A 90 -5.85 12.61 6.94
N HIS A 91 -5.25 12.31 5.81
CA HIS A 91 -5.64 12.75 4.48
C HIS A 91 -6.78 11.89 3.93
N GLY A 92 -7.50 12.41 2.96
CA GLY A 92 -8.54 11.70 2.21
C GLY A 92 -8.63 12.17 0.77
N VAL A 93 -9.62 11.67 0.02
CA VAL A 93 -9.84 12.09 -1.38
C VAL A 93 -10.03 13.62 -1.46
N GLY A 94 -9.37 14.23 -2.44
CA GLY A 94 -9.22 15.69 -2.60
C GLY A 94 -7.91 16.25 -2.01
N SER A 95 -7.12 15.43 -1.31
CA SER A 95 -5.82 15.87 -0.78
C SER A 95 -4.80 16.11 -1.90
N THR A 96 -3.91 17.08 -1.68
CA THR A 96 -2.82 17.39 -2.62
C THR A 96 -1.84 16.21 -2.72
N PRO A 97 -1.35 15.86 -3.93
CA PRO A 97 -0.34 14.83 -4.10
C PRO A 97 0.94 15.13 -3.31
N SER A 98 1.59 14.07 -2.83
CA SER A 98 2.92 14.16 -2.25
C SER A 98 3.97 14.08 -3.36
N ILE A 99 5.01 14.91 -3.28
CA ILE A 99 6.16 14.82 -4.19
C ILE A 99 7.30 14.10 -3.46
N LEU A 100 7.71 12.96 -3.99
CA LEU A 100 8.81 12.15 -3.49
C LEU A 100 10.07 12.44 -4.29
N ARG A 101 11.14 12.84 -3.63
CA ARG A 101 12.44 13.12 -4.24
C ARG A 101 13.36 11.93 -4.08
N TRP A 102 13.55 11.18 -5.15
CA TRP A 102 14.44 10.03 -5.18
C TRP A 102 15.89 10.45 -5.45
N GLY A 103 16.84 9.75 -4.84
CA GLY A 103 18.26 9.94 -5.14
C GLY A 103 18.65 9.45 -6.54
N GLY A 104 19.81 9.92 -7.03
CA GLY A 104 20.33 9.55 -8.36
C GLY A 104 19.56 10.20 -9.51
N ASP A 105 19.44 9.49 -10.63
CA ASP A 105 18.85 10.00 -11.88
C ASP A 105 17.30 9.90 -11.94
N ILE A 106 16.65 9.39 -10.88
CA ILE A 106 15.19 9.20 -10.83
C ILE A 106 14.46 10.54 -10.69
N GLY A 107 14.95 11.42 -9.82
CA GLY A 107 14.37 12.75 -9.60
C GLY A 107 13.06 12.75 -8.78
N ASP A 108 12.22 13.74 -9.04
CA ASP A 108 10.97 13.97 -8.31
C ASP A 108 9.82 13.17 -8.96
N LEU A 109 9.19 12.27 -8.19
CA LEU A 109 8.00 11.50 -8.58
C LEU A 109 6.79 11.89 -7.74
N MET A 110 5.62 11.90 -8.36
CA MET A 110 4.36 12.24 -7.69
C MET A 110 3.68 10.98 -7.15
N MET A 111 3.31 11.01 -5.87
CA MET A 111 2.45 10.03 -5.22
C MET A 111 1.07 10.66 -4.98
N ASP A 112 0.14 10.37 -5.88
CA ASP A 112 -1.23 10.92 -5.87
C ASP A 112 -2.26 9.91 -5.35
N CYS A 113 -2.24 9.67 -4.05
CA CYS A 113 -3.18 8.77 -3.39
C CYS A 113 -4.66 9.16 -3.64
N SER A 114 -4.97 10.45 -3.77
CA SER A 114 -6.34 10.90 -4.02
C SER A 114 -6.87 10.33 -5.34
N SER A 115 -6.12 10.49 -6.42
CA SER A 115 -6.50 9.96 -7.73
C SER A 115 -6.52 8.43 -7.75
N LEU A 116 -5.60 7.76 -7.04
CA LEU A 116 -5.61 6.30 -6.93
C LEU A 116 -6.90 5.77 -6.30
N ILE A 117 -7.37 6.43 -5.25
CA ILE A 117 -8.57 6.04 -4.52
C ILE A 117 -9.82 6.36 -5.31
N GLU A 118 -9.91 7.54 -5.90
CA GLU A 118 -11.06 7.96 -6.69
C GLU A 118 -11.36 7.00 -7.85
N LYS A 119 -10.34 6.54 -8.58
CA LYS A 119 -10.46 5.56 -9.68
C LYS A 119 -11.05 4.22 -9.25
N ARG A 120 -10.89 3.84 -7.99
CA ARG A 120 -11.20 2.50 -7.47
C ARG A 120 -12.51 2.43 -6.70
N ARG A 121 -13.14 3.57 -6.37
CA ARG A 121 -14.41 3.58 -5.62
C ARG A 121 -15.46 2.74 -6.34
N GLY A 122 -16.10 1.83 -5.60
CA GLY A 122 -17.07 0.87 -6.12
C GLY A 122 -16.47 -0.37 -6.78
N ALA A 123 -15.15 -0.45 -6.96
CA ALA A 123 -14.52 -1.66 -7.51
C ALA A 123 -14.65 -2.84 -6.53
N HIS A 124 -14.95 -4.01 -7.07
CA HIS A 124 -15.09 -5.22 -6.27
C HIS A 124 -13.73 -5.71 -5.79
N PHE A 125 -13.66 -6.09 -4.52
CA PHE A 125 -12.49 -6.73 -3.96
C PHE A 125 -12.24 -8.09 -4.63
N TRP A 126 -10.98 -8.42 -4.91
CA TRP A 126 -10.58 -9.71 -5.44
C TRP A 126 -9.71 -10.51 -4.46
N GLN A 127 -8.54 -9.98 -4.10
CA GLN A 127 -7.63 -10.68 -3.18
C GLN A 127 -6.59 -9.73 -2.56
N LEU A 128 -6.02 -10.17 -1.43
CA LEU A 128 -4.83 -9.61 -0.83
C LEU A 128 -3.62 -10.49 -1.14
N PHE A 129 -2.48 -9.86 -1.33
CA PHE A 129 -1.22 -10.54 -1.58
C PHE A 129 -0.09 -9.85 -0.84
N VAL A 130 0.90 -10.63 -0.43
CA VAL A 130 2.12 -10.12 0.21
C VAL A 130 3.32 -10.88 -0.30
N ASN A 131 4.43 -10.18 -0.47
CA ASN A 131 5.73 -10.77 -0.73
C ASN A 131 6.81 -9.98 0.04
N GLU A 132 8.07 -10.25 -0.26
CA GLU A 132 9.22 -9.53 0.32
C GLU A 132 9.27 -8.04 -0.07
N THR A 133 8.51 -7.64 -1.10
CA THR A 133 8.55 -6.27 -1.64
C THR A 133 7.50 -5.35 -1.04
N GLY A 134 6.36 -5.90 -0.66
CA GLY A 134 5.27 -5.13 -0.09
C GLY A 134 3.97 -5.90 0.06
N PHE A 135 2.90 -5.13 0.22
CA PHE A 135 1.54 -5.60 0.35
C PHE A 135 0.70 -5.07 -0.81
N PHE A 136 -0.20 -5.89 -1.33
CA PHE A 136 -0.92 -5.62 -2.56
C PHE A 136 -2.40 -5.89 -2.39
N VAL A 137 -3.21 -4.96 -2.88
CA VAL A 137 -4.67 -5.07 -2.89
C VAL A 137 -5.14 -5.16 -4.32
N TYR A 138 -5.75 -6.29 -4.65
CA TYR A 138 -6.31 -6.56 -5.96
C TYR A 138 -7.80 -6.24 -5.94
N LEU A 139 -8.23 -5.40 -6.88
CA LEU A 139 -9.63 -5.09 -7.14
C LEU A 139 -9.95 -5.49 -8.58
N HIS A 140 -11.14 -6.04 -8.82
CA HIS A 140 -11.55 -6.49 -10.15
C HIS A 140 -11.51 -5.36 -11.17
N SER A 141 -10.91 -5.65 -12.34
CA SER A 141 -10.77 -4.73 -13.47
C SER A 141 -10.03 -3.42 -13.15
N GLN A 142 -9.21 -3.41 -12.10
CA GLN A 142 -8.36 -2.29 -11.70
C GLN A 142 -6.88 -2.70 -11.68
N LEU A 143 -5.99 -1.73 -11.86
CA LEU A 143 -4.57 -1.92 -11.56
C LEU A 143 -4.36 -2.17 -10.07
N ILE A 144 -3.34 -2.95 -9.73
CA ILE A 144 -3.04 -3.39 -8.37
C ILE A 144 -2.65 -2.17 -7.54
N LEU A 145 -3.23 -2.03 -6.34
CA LEU A 145 -2.78 -1.02 -5.38
C LEU A 145 -1.62 -1.62 -4.57
N SER A 146 -0.42 -1.10 -4.81
CA SER A 146 0.83 -1.57 -4.21
C SER A 146 1.22 -0.68 -3.04
N PHE A 147 1.59 -1.31 -1.92
CA PHE A 147 2.06 -0.66 -0.70
C PHE A 147 3.45 -1.17 -0.38
N THR A 148 4.43 -0.28 -0.45
CA THR A 148 5.84 -0.60 -0.16
C THR A 148 6.38 0.34 0.91
N ALA A 149 7.32 -0.15 1.72
CA ALA A 149 8.06 0.70 2.63
C ALA A 149 9.18 1.40 1.84
N ILE A 150 9.33 2.70 2.07
CA ILE A 150 10.48 3.48 1.60
C ILE A 150 11.01 4.30 2.77
N ARG A 151 12.28 4.71 2.71
CA ARG A 151 12.88 5.49 3.79
C ARG A 151 12.97 6.94 3.39
N ARG A 152 12.54 7.80 4.31
CA ARG A 152 12.72 9.25 4.25
C ARG A 152 14.14 9.60 4.72
N THR A 153 14.95 10.22 3.87
CA THR A 153 16.39 10.37 4.12
C THR A 153 16.73 11.51 5.07
N ASP A 154 15.87 12.51 5.22
CA ASP A 154 16.06 13.64 6.13
C ASP A 154 15.81 13.30 7.62
N SER A 155 15.10 12.20 7.90
CA SER A 155 14.61 11.82 9.23
C SER A 155 14.85 10.34 9.55
N ASN A 156 15.35 9.57 8.59
CA ASN A 156 15.61 8.13 8.70
C ASN A 156 14.36 7.33 9.13
N ARG A 157 13.16 7.83 8.81
CA ARG A 157 11.87 7.17 9.10
C ARG A 157 11.39 6.44 7.86
N CYS A 158 10.76 5.28 8.04
CA CYS A 158 10.07 4.62 6.93
C CYS A 158 8.66 5.19 6.77
N ILE A 159 8.24 5.39 5.53
CA ILE A 159 6.92 5.86 5.11
C ILE A 159 6.32 4.87 4.10
N LEU A 160 5.00 4.91 3.93
CA LEU A 160 4.32 4.16 2.88
C LEU A 160 4.51 4.86 1.54
N HIS A 161 4.99 4.10 0.57
CA HIS A 161 4.90 4.43 -0.84
C HIS A 161 3.74 3.66 -1.46
N VAL A 162 2.83 4.38 -2.11
CA VAL A 162 1.61 3.81 -2.70
C VAL A 162 1.56 4.14 -4.19
N CYS A 163 1.42 3.10 -5.03
CA CYS A 163 1.38 3.26 -6.48
C CYS A 163 0.46 2.22 -7.16
N GLU A 164 0.28 2.36 -8.47
CA GLU A 164 -0.39 1.36 -9.31
C GLU A 164 0.65 0.43 -9.92
N GLU A 165 0.40 -0.88 -9.87
CA GLU A 165 1.17 -1.89 -10.59
C GLU A 165 0.29 -2.62 -11.63
N VAL A 166 0.93 -3.05 -12.73
CA VAL A 166 0.31 -3.75 -13.88
C VAL A 166 0.31 -5.25 -13.67
#